data_AF-A0A7J2TR26-F1
#
_entry.id   AF-A0A7J2TR26-F1
#
_cell.length_a   1.000
_cell.length_b   1.000
_cell.length_c   1.000
_cell.angle_alpha   90.00
_cell.angle_beta   90.00
_cell.angle_gamma   90.00
#
_symmetry.space_group_name_H-M   'P 1'
#
loop_
_entity.id
_entity.type
_entity.pdbx_description
1 polymer ?
#
loop_
_entity_poly.entity_id
_entity_poly.type
_entity_poly.pdbx_seq_one_letter_code
_entity_poly.pdbx_strand_id
1 'polypeptide(L)'
;MGNRRRQPLAIIIAGQELAVRLYWTLPHRLDYVGLDTTAQENYTIKQSILISAIHSTEENVLQKLMANDNSYAELVPIQQIQLTFLLLNNLSTQQRTFIFYTEGHYYTITQENP
;
A
#
# COMPACT_ATOMS: atom_id res chain seq x y z
N MET A 1 -42.61 -29.02 38.36
CA MET A 1 -42.65 -28.45 37.00
C MET A 1 -42.30 -26.98 37.10
N GLY A 2 -41.22 -26.40 36.59
CA GLY A 2 -40.23 -26.85 35.62
C GLY A 2 -39.90 -25.65 34.73
N ASN A 3 -38.79 -24.95 34.99
CA ASN A 3 -37.91 -24.29 34.02
C ASN A 3 -37.00 -23.24 34.70
N ARG A 4 -35.93 -23.71 35.32
CA ARG A 4 -34.73 -22.87 35.52
C ARG A 4 -33.92 -22.98 34.23
N ARG A 5 -33.96 -21.93 33.39
CA ARG A 5 -33.07 -21.82 32.24
C ARG A 5 -31.63 -21.81 32.77
N ARG A 6 -30.89 -22.90 32.55
CA ARG A 6 -29.45 -22.91 32.74
C ARG A 6 -28.87 -21.99 31.68
N GLN A 7 -28.38 -20.82 32.10
CA GLN A 7 -27.44 -20.08 31.25
C GLN A 7 -26.14 -20.88 31.20
N PRO A 8 -25.50 -21.04 30.02
CA PRO A 8 -24.19 -21.67 29.98
C PRO A 8 -23.23 -20.79 30.77
N LEU A 9 -22.58 -21.38 31.76
CA LEU A 9 -21.47 -20.79 32.47
C LEU A 9 -20.30 -20.74 31.48
N ALA A 10 -20.14 -19.63 30.76
CA ALA A 10 -18.93 -19.39 29.99
C ALA A 10 -17.82 -19.08 31.00
N ILE A 11 -16.98 -20.08 31.27
CA ILE A 11 -15.71 -19.86 31.96
C ILE A 11 -14.83 -19.09 30.97
N ILE A 12 -14.77 -17.77 31.12
CA ILE A 12 -13.81 -16.95 30.38
C ILE A 12 -12.46 -17.14 31.06
N ILE A 13 -11.57 -17.87 30.40
CA ILE A 13 -10.16 -17.92 30.76
C ILE A 13 -9.58 -16.55 30.40
N ALA A 14 -9.08 -15.80 31.38
CA ALA A 14 -8.46 -14.51 31.16
C ALA A 14 -7.21 -14.68 30.27
N GLY A 15 -7.32 -14.33 28.98
CA GLY A 15 -6.24 -14.44 28.01
C GLY A 15 -6.72 -14.58 26.56
N GLN A 16 -7.21 -13.47 26.00
CA GLN A 16 -7.47 -13.23 24.56
C GLN A 16 -8.59 -14.03 23.89
N GLU A 17 -9.83 -13.58 24.07
CA GLU A 17 -10.95 -13.93 23.18
C GLU A 17 -11.14 -12.78 22.18
N LEU A 18 -10.66 -12.94 20.94
CA LEU A 18 -10.93 -12.00 19.85
C LEU A 18 -12.33 -12.27 19.28
N ALA A 19 -13.29 -11.41 19.60
CA ALA A 19 -14.63 -11.46 19.03
C ALA A 19 -14.78 -10.40 17.92
N VAL A 20 -14.98 -10.84 16.67
CA VAL A 20 -15.23 -9.95 15.53
C VAL A 20 -16.71 -10.03 15.14
N ARG A 21 -17.38 -8.88 15.04
CA ARG A 21 -18.78 -8.78 14.59
C ARG A 21 -18.85 -7.91 13.34
N LEU A 22 -19.23 -8.52 12.22
CA LEU A 22 -19.54 -7.80 10.99
C LEU A 22 -21.04 -7.54 10.93
N TYR A 23 -21.42 -6.28 10.69
CA TYR A 23 -22.81 -5.87 10.56
C TYR A 23 -22.98 -4.98 9.33
N TRP A 24 -23.83 -5.42 8.40
CA TRP A 24 -24.16 -4.67 7.20
C TRP A 24 -25.34 -3.75 7.47
N THR A 25 -25.18 -2.47 7.15
CA THR A 25 -26.26 -1.47 7.18
C THR A 25 -26.93 -1.27 5.83
N LEU A 26 -26.34 -1.81 4.76
CA LEU A 26 -26.75 -1.67 3.35
C LEU A 26 -26.35 -2.94 2.56
N PRO A 27 -26.95 -3.19 1.38
CA PRO A 27 -26.66 -4.38 0.57
C PRO A 27 -25.28 -4.28 -0.10
N HIS A 28 -24.24 -4.65 0.65
CA HIS A 28 -22.87 -4.78 0.13
C HIS A 28 -22.52 -6.26 -0.05
N ARG A 29 -21.77 -6.57 -1.11
CA ARG A 29 -21.18 -7.90 -1.31
C ARG A 29 -19.82 -7.94 -0.62
N LEU A 30 -19.56 -9.02 0.10
CA LEU A 30 -18.27 -9.31 0.71
C LEU A 30 -17.80 -10.64 0.15
N ASP A 31 -16.71 -10.61 -0.61
CA ASP A 31 -16.22 -11.81 -1.28
C ASP A 31 -15.24 -12.59 -0.40
N TYR A 32 -14.41 -11.91 0.41
CA TYR A 32 -13.46 -12.57 1.32
C TYR A 32 -13.03 -11.67 2.49
N VAL A 33 -12.86 -12.26 3.68
CA VAL A 33 -12.22 -11.63 4.85
C VAL A 33 -11.14 -12.58 5.35
N GLY A 34 -9.88 -12.17 5.26
CA GLY A 34 -8.76 -12.84 5.90
C GLY A 34 -8.49 -12.22 7.27
N LEU A 35 -8.52 -13.03 8.32
CA LEU A 35 -8.03 -12.63 9.63
C LEU A 35 -6.62 -13.18 9.79
N ASP A 36 -5.62 -12.31 9.64
CA ASP A 36 -4.23 -12.66 9.90
C ASP A 36 -3.88 -12.29 11.35
N THR A 37 -3.68 -13.30 12.19
CA THR A 37 -3.28 -13.15 13.59
C THR A 37 -1.79 -13.41 13.80
N THR A 38 -1.00 -13.50 12.73
CA THR A 38 0.46 -13.60 12.88
C THR A 38 0.97 -12.34 13.58
N ALA A 39 2.01 -12.51 14.41
CA ALA A 39 2.64 -11.39 15.07
C ALA A 39 3.19 -10.45 13.99
N GLN A 40 2.50 -9.34 13.77
CA GLN A 40 3.00 -8.32 12.87
C GLN A 40 4.23 -7.71 13.52
N GLU A 41 5.38 -7.83 12.85
CA GLU A 41 6.55 -7.09 13.29
C GLU A 41 6.26 -5.60 13.22
N ASN A 42 6.71 -4.88 14.24
CA ASN A 42 6.63 -3.42 14.22
C ASN A 42 7.55 -2.91 13.11
N TYR A 43 6.95 -2.36 12.06
CA TYR A 43 7.69 -1.65 11.02
C TYR A 43 7.45 -0.15 11.15
N THR A 44 8.42 0.64 10.70
CA THR A 44 8.27 2.08 10.54
C THR A 44 8.38 2.40 9.07
N ILE A 45 7.31 2.95 8.49
CA ILE A 45 7.38 3.49 7.13
C ILE A 45 8.13 4.81 7.21
N LYS A 46 9.22 4.92 6.46
CA LYS A 46 9.92 6.19 6.24
C LYS A 46 9.83 6.53 4.76
N GLN A 47 9.11 7.61 4.46
CA GLN A 47 9.04 8.10 3.09
C GLN A 47 10.39 8.70 2.69
N SER A 48 10.88 8.28 1.52
CA SER A 48 12.07 8.84 0.91
C SER A 48 11.69 10.08 0.11
N ILE A 49 12.58 11.06 0.00
CA ILE A 49 12.32 12.28 -0.76
C ILE A 49 12.87 12.10 -2.18
N LEU A 50 12.04 12.22 -3.20
CA LEU A 50 12.51 12.29 -4.59
C LEU A 50 13.26 13.62 -4.80
N ILE A 51 14.54 13.57 -5.14
CA ILE A 51 15.40 14.76 -5.31
C ILE A 51 15.88 14.97 -6.74
N SER A 52 15.77 13.94 -7.59
CA SER A 52 16.11 14.05 -9.01
C SER A 52 15.30 13.05 -9.82
N ALA A 53 14.88 13.47 -11.02
CA ALA A 53 14.24 12.61 -12.02
C ALA A 53 14.73 13.02 -13.40
N ILE A 54 15.64 12.25 -13.99
CA ILE A 54 16.25 12.55 -15.29
C ILE A 54 15.72 11.58 -16.34
N HIS A 55 14.94 12.12 -17.27
CA HIS A 55 14.47 11.44 -18.47
C HIS A 55 15.62 11.27 -19.48
N SER A 56 15.66 10.15 -20.18
CA SER A 56 16.68 9.86 -21.20
C SER A 56 16.67 10.84 -22.39
N THR A 57 15.57 11.57 -22.59
CA THR A 57 15.37 12.52 -23.72
C THR A 57 14.81 13.89 -23.32
N GLU A 58 14.11 14.03 -22.18
CA GLU A 58 13.42 15.28 -21.77
C GLU A 58 14.16 16.00 -20.62
N GLU A 59 15.39 15.58 -20.33
CA GLU A 59 16.18 16.05 -19.18
C GLU A 59 15.42 15.92 -17.85
N ASN A 60 15.31 16.99 -17.05
CA ASN A 60 14.75 16.93 -15.70
C ASN A 60 13.22 16.97 -15.71
N VAL A 61 12.59 15.86 -15.31
CA VAL A 61 11.13 15.71 -15.22
C VAL A 61 10.60 15.72 -13.78
N LEU A 62 11.43 16.13 -12.80
CA LEU A 62 11.09 16.09 -11.37
C LEU A 62 9.74 16.76 -11.07
N GLN A 63 9.48 17.94 -11.62
CA GLN A 63 8.25 18.68 -11.35
C GLN A 63 6.98 17.93 -11.82
N LYS A 64 7.07 17.18 -12.93
CA LYS A 64 5.96 16.35 -13.43
C LYS A 64 5.64 15.16 -12.51
N LEU A 65 6.56 14.80 -11.61
CA LEU A 65 6.43 13.63 -10.72
C LEU A 65 6.17 14.02 -9.26
N MET A 66 6.26 15.31 -8.91
CA MET A 66 6.12 15.78 -7.51
C MET A 66 4.67 16.03 -7.09
N ALA A 67 3.78 16.30 -8.04
CA ALA A 67 2.37 16.58 -7.77
C ALA A 67 1.48 15.59 -8.52
N ASN A 68 0.36 15.23 -7.90
CA ASN A 68 -0.72 14.51 -8.59
C ASN A 68 -1.66 15.54 -9.23
N ASP A 69 -1.20 16.15 -10.33
CA ASP A 69 -1.90 17.22 -11.06
C ASP A 69 -2.32 16.80 -12.48
N ASN A 70 -2.33 15.48 -12.75
CA ASN A 70 -2.49 14.87 -14.07
C ASN A 70 -1.43 15.29 -15.11
N SER A 71 -0.30 15.85 -14.67
CA SER A 71 0.90 15.99 -15.49
C SER A 71 1.69 14.69 -15.43
N TYR A 72 2.12 14.18 -16.58
CA TYR A 72 2.85 12.92 -16.66
C TYR A 72 4.17 13.12 -17.41
N ALA A 73 5.21 12.44 -16.93
CA ALA A 73 6.39 12.15 -17.75
C ALA A 73 6.07 10.88 -18.55
N GLU A 74 6.08 10.99 -19.88
CA GLU A 74 5.78 9.88 -20.77
C GLU A 74 7.06 9.07 -21.05
N LEU A 75 6.89 7.74 -21.16
CA LEU A 75 7.97 6.82 -21.54
C LEU A 75 7.52 6.04 -22.77
N VAL A 76 8.13 6.31 -23.93
CA VAL A 76 7.99 5.41 -25.08
C VAL A 76 9.02 4.27 -24.99
N PRO A 77 8.88 3.17 -25.76
CA PRO A 77 9.82 2.06 -25.73
C PRO A 77 11.26 2.53 -25.84
N ILE A 78 12.14 1.93 -25.04
CA ILE A 78 13.58 2.24 -24.89
C ILE A 78 13.92 3.50 -24.09
N GLN A 79 12.94 4.34 -23.74
CA GLN A 79 13.19 5.46 -22.84
C GLN A 79 13.22 5.01 -21.38
N GLN A 80 13.88 5.81 -20.54
CA GLN A 80 13.96 5.57 -19.11
C GLN A 80 13.99 6.90 -18.34
N ILE A 81 13.46 6.87 -17.12
CA ILE A 81 13.64 7.95 -16.14
C ILE A 81 14.50 7.41 -15.01
N GLN A 82 15.64 8.05 -14.78
CA GLN A 82 16.47 7.79 -13.61
C GLN A 82 15.96 8.62 -12.43
N LEU A 83 15.48 7.94 -11.39
CA LEU A 83 14.99 8.55 -10.16
C LEU A 83 16.05 8.43 -9.05
N THR A 84 16.33 9.54 -8.37
CA THR A 84 17.22 9.57 -7.20
C THR A 84 16.44 10.01 -5.97
N PHE A 85 16.52 9.21 -4.91
CA PHE A 85 15.84 9.49 -3.66
C PHE A 85 16.82 9.76 -2.51
N LEU A 86 16.52 10.78 -1.71
CA LEU A 86 17.22 11.08 -0.46
C LEU A 86 16.60 10.27 0.68
N LEU A 87 17.38 9.31 1.20
CA LEU A 87 17.01 8.53 2.37
C LEU A 87 17.27 9.34 3.65
N LEU A 88 16.19 9.78 4.29
CA LEU A 88 16.26 10.40 5.61
C LEU A 88 16.55 9.30 6.66
N ASN A 89 17.84 9.10 6.98
CA ASN A 89 18.45 8.35 8.08
C ASN A 89 19.35 7.16 7.66
N ASN A 90 20.60 7.26 8.10
CA ASN A 90 21.62 6.21 8.03
C ASN A 90 21.49 5.26 9.22
N LEU A 91 20.38 4.52 9.33
CA LEU A 91 20.32 3.36 10.23
C LEU A 91 21.25 2.29 9.66
N SER A 92 22.42 2.14 10.29
CA SER A 92 23.64 1.56 9.72
C SER A 92 23.73 0.04 9.74
N THR A 93 22.68 -0.71 10.11
CA THR A 93 22.83 -2.17 10.30
C THR A 93 21.59 -3.03 10.00
N GLN A 94 20.49 -2.45 9.51
CA GLN A 94 19.25 -3.21 9.28
C GLN A 94 19.03 -3.53 7.80
N GLN A 95 18.64 -4.78 7.52
CA GLN A 95 18.15 -5.21 6.21
C GLN A 95 16.92 -4.37 5.85
N ARG A 96 16.98 -3.66 4.71
CA ARG A 96 15.91 -2.77 4.26
C ARG A 96 15.15 -3.44 3.11
N THR A 97 13.84 -3.49 3.21
CA THR A 97 12.96 -3.71 2.07
C THR A 97 12.52 -2.36 1.55
N PHE A 98 12.65 -2.14 0.24
CA PHE A 98 12.14 -0.94 -0.42
C PHE A 98 10.87 -1.30 -1.18
N ILE A 99 9.88 -0.43 -1.10
CA ILE A 99 8.69 -0.49 -1.94
C ILE A 99 8.76 0.73 -2.85
N PHE A 100 8.77 0.47 -4.16
CA PHE A 100 8.61 1.50 -5.17
C PHE A 100 7.14 1.55 -5.57
N TYR A 101 6.53 2.72 -5.41
CA TYR A 101 5.15 2.96 -5.78
C TYR A 101 5.12 4.07 -6.83
N THR A 102 4.36 3.83 -7.91
CA THR A 102 4.13 4.79 -8.98
C THR A 102 2.67 4.79 -9.34
N GLU A 103 2.17 5.98 -9.69
CA GLU A 103 0.85 6.17 -10.27
C GLU A 103 1.05 6.54 -11.74
N GLY A 104 0.35 5.85 -12.62
CA GLY A 104 0.49 6.06 -14.06
C GLY A 104 -0.46 5.17 -14.84
N HIS A 105 -0.49 5.40 -16.15
CA HIS A 105 -1.32 4.67 -17.08
C HIS A 105 -0.45 4.02 -18.15
N TYR A 106 -0.79 2.80 -18.53
CA TYR A 106 -0.20 2.13 -19.67
C TYR A 106 -1.18 2.18 -20.83
N TYR A 107 -0.70 2.62 -21.99
CA TYR A 107 -1.45 2.61 -23.24
C TYR A 107 -0.68 1.81 -24.28
N THR A 108 -1.41 1.13 -25.17
CA THR A 108 -0.80 0.47 -26.31
C THR A 108 -0.45 1.51 -27.37
N ILE A 109 0.80 1.52 -27.83
CA ILE A 109 1.22 2.36 -28.96
C ILE A 109 0.57 1.82 -30.23
N THR A 110 -0.11 2.71 -30.94
CA THR A 110 -0.81 2.39 -32.20
C THR A 110 -0.35 3.37 -33.28
N GLN A 111 -0.68 3.10 -34.55
CA GLN A 111 -0.37 4.05 -35.63
C GLN A 111 -1.03 5.42 -35.45
N GLU A 112 -2.12 5.51 -34.68
CA GLU A 112 -2.86 6.75 -34.42
C GLU A 112 -2.36 7.51 -33.19
N ASN A 113 -1.55 6.86 -32.33
CA ASN A 113 -0.90 7.45 -31.17
C ASN A 113 0.53 6.88 -31.06
N PRO A 114 1.44 7.34 -31.94
CA PRO A 114 2.80 6.83 -32.07
C PRO A 114 3.72 7.27 -30.92
#